data_AF-A0A0S8GAT5-F1
#
_entry.id   AF-A0A0S8GAT5-F1
#
_cell.length_a   1.000
_cell.length_b   1.000
_cell.length_c   1.000
_cell.angle_alpha   90.00
_cell.angle_beta   90.00
_cell.angle_gamma   90.00
#
_symmetry.space_group_name_H-M   'P 1'
#
loop_
_entity.id
_entity.type
_entity.pdbx_description
1 polymer ?
#
loop_
_entity_poly.entity_id
_entity_poly.type
_entity_poly.pdbx_seq_one_letter_code
_entity_poly.pdbx_strand_id
1 'polypeptide(L)'
;MLNGSPFSNAQNRYRIASGATGAIYQGDLVRLVTGGGIVRYTSGDTGYIAGVFNGCFYTDPTTKKPTFKNYYPGGVAASDIIAYIVDAPETVFEIQANAAFPVADLFGNFNIADQSPVGSTDSGVSRVELSVTSGATTITLPLKAIDISQDPENSDVASTNTNVLVIINNHAYRAGTNGFA
;
A
#
# COMPACT_ATOMS: atom_id res chain seq x y z
N MET A 1 21.21 9.55 -7.08
CA MET A 1 20.13 8.57 -6.85
C MET A 1 19.98 8.42 -5.35
N LEU A 2 18.85 8.83 -4.78
CA LEU A 2 18.58 8.65 -3.36
C LEU A 2 18.23 7.16 -3.16
N ASN A 3 19.25 6.34 -2.88
CA ASN A 3 19.03 4.92 -2.69
C ASN A 3 18.52 4.71 -1.26
N GLY A 4 17.24 4.34 -1.11
CA GLY A 4 16.71 3.80 0.15
C GLY A 4 17.46 2.52 0.54
N SER A 5 17.25 2.01 1.75
CA SER A 5 17.84 0.72 2.10
C SER A 5 17.31 -0.36 1.14
N PRO A 6 18.17 -1.27 0.65
CA PRO A 6 17.72 -2.35 -0.23
C PRO A 6 16.68 -3.17 0.52
N PHE A 7 15.53 -3.43 -0.11
CA PHE A 7 14.52 -4.33 0.44
C PHE A 7 15.19 -5.67 0.79
N SER A 8 15.35 -5.95 2.08
CA SER A 8 16.08 -7.11 2.60
C SER A 8 15.30 -8.43 2.45
N ASN A 9 14.25 -8.42 1.65
CA ASN A 9 13.27 -9.50 1.49
C ASN A 9 12.60 -9.92 2.81
N ALA A 10 12.65 -9.06 3.83
CA ALA A 10 11.97 -9.24 5.08
C ALA A 10 10.48 -8.91 4.89
N GLN A 11 9.65 -9.95 4.89
CA GLN A 11 8.21 -9.82 5.01
C GLN A 11 7.80 -10.36 6.36
N ASN A 12 7.03 -9.58 7.10
CA ASN A 12 6.57 -9.95 8.42
C ASN A 12 5.14 -10.48 8.38
N ARG A 13 4.82 -11.31 9.37
CA ARG A 13 3.53 -11.99 9.47
C ARG A 13 2.58 -11.18 10.34
N TYR A 14 1.40 -10.89 9.80
CA TYR A 14 0.32 -10.22 10.49
C TYR A 14 -0.95 -11.07 10.45
N ARG A 15 -1.87 -10.85 11.37
CA ARG A 15 -3.15 -11.57 11.41
C ARG A 15 -4.23 -10.79 10.67
N ILE A 16 -5.08 -11.51 9.95
CA ILE A 16 -6.38 -10.99 9.50
C ILE A 16 -7.45 -11.63 10.39
N ALA A 17 -8.40 -10.84 10.87
CA ALA A 17 -9.49 -11.37 11.68
C ALA A 17 -10.35 -12.35 10.85
N SER A 18 -10.80 -13.44 11.47
CA SER A 18 -11.72 -14.38 10.84
C SER A 18 -12.99 -13.66 10.38
N GLY A 19 -13.36 -13.83 9.12
CA GLY A 19 -14.52 -13.19 8.52
C GLY A 19 -14.35 -11.69 8.24
N ALA A 20 -13.13 -11.14 8.31
CA ALA A 20 -12.87 -9.74 7.95
C ALA A 20 -13.42 -9.45 6.54
N THR A 21 -14.22 -8.39 6.43
CA THR A 21 -14.84 -7.97 5.17
C THR A 21 -13.89 -7.07 4.38
N GLY A 22 -14.12 -7.00 3.06
CA GLY A 22 -13.26 -6.25 2.15
C GLY A 22 -12.08 -7.09 1.65
N ALA A 23 -11.89 -7.06 0.34
CA ALA A 23 -10.74 -7.69 -0.27
C ALA A 23 -9.47 -6.86 0.00
N ILE A 24 -8.31 -7.53 0.08
CA ILE A 24 -6.99 -6.91 0.17
C ILE A 24 -6.14 -7.50 -0.95
N TYR A 25 -5.73 -6.66 -1.89
CA TYR A 25 -4.98 -7.09 -3.06
C TYR A 25 -3.47 -6.89 -2.85
N GLN A 26 -2.67 -7.63 -3.62
CA GLN A 26 -1.23 -7.42 -3.64
C GLN A 26 -0.92 -5.98 -4.05
N GLY A 27 -0.12 -5.28 -3.25
CA GLY A 27 0.18 -3.85 -3.44
C GLY A 27 -0.73 -2.90 -2.68
N ASP A 28 -1.82 -3.37 -2.05
CA ASP A 28 -2.62 -2.50 -1.18
C ASP A 28 -1.85 -2.10 0.08
N LEU A 29 -2.01 -0.84 0.48
CA LEU A 29 -1.61 -0.38 1.80
C LEU A 29 -2.53 -1.02 2.85
N VAL A 30 -1.94 -1.44 3.96
CA VAL A 30 -2.66 -2.07 5.07
C VAL A 30 -2.36 -1.34 6.36
N ARG A 31 -3.39 -1.17 7.19
CA ARG A 31 -3.30 -0.51 8.49
C ARG A 31 -3.59 -1.46 9.63
N LEU A 32 -3.08 -1.11 10.80
CA LEU A 32 -3.39 -1.81 12.04
C LEU A 32 -4.81 -1.50 12.51
N VAL A 33 -5.47 -2.48 13.14
CA VAL A 33 -6.77 -2.31 13.81
C VAL A 33 -6.67 -2.63 15.30
N THR A 34 -7.51 -1.93 16.08
CA THR A 34 -7.81 -2.30 17.46
C THR A 34 -8.36 -3.74 17.47
N GLY A 35 -7.58 -4.68 17.99
CA GLY A 35 -7.84 -6.12 17.85
C GLY A 35 -6.62 -6.93 17.39
N GLY A 36 -5.50 -6.28 17.04
CA GLY A 36 -4.23 -6.96 16.78
C GLY A 36 -4.13 -7.62 15.40
N GLY A 37 -4.86 -7.09 14.43
CA GLY A 37 -4.82 -7.53 13.03
C GLY A 37 -4.64 -6.37 12.06
N ILE A 38 -4.80 -6.67 10.77
CA ILE A 38 -4.70 -5.72 9.68
C ILE A 38 -5.97 -5.67 8.84
N VAL A 39 -6.23 -4.50 8.25
CA VAL A 39 -7.25 -4.29 7.22
C VAL A 39 -6.67 -3.40 6.12
N ARG A 40 -7.29 -3.40 4.95
CA ARG A 40 -6.94 -2.49 3.86
C ARG A 40 -7.09 -1.04 4.32
N TYR A 41 -6.10 -0.22 3.98
CA TYR A 41 -6.19 1.23 4.07
C TYR A 41 -6.93 1.75 2.84
N THR A 42 -7.96 2.56 3.05
CA THR A 42 -8.77 3.14 1.96
C THR A 42 -8.50 4.63 1.81
N SER A 43 -8.89 5.22 0.68
CA SER A 43 -8.83 6.67 0.51
C SER A 43 -9.61 7.37 1.62
N GLY A 44 -9.01 8.43 2.19
CA GLY A 44 -9.57 9.18 3.32
C GLY A 44 -9.46 8.52 4.71
N ASP A 45 -8.86 7.33 4.82
CA ASP A 45 -8.56 6.73 6.12
C ASP A 45 -7.50 7.56 6.89
N THR A 46 -7.43 7.36 8.20
CA THR A 46 -6.54 8.11 9.11
C THR A 46 -5.70 7.20 10.01
N GLY A 47 -5.87 5.87 9.89
CA GLY A 47 -5.10 4.90 10.66
C GLY A 47 -3.64 4.81 10.22
N TYR A 48 -2.77 4.37 11.14
CA TYR A 48 -1.36 4.14 10.85
C TYR A 48 -1.16 2.93 9.93
N ILE A 49 -0.36 3.13 8.89
CA ILE A 49 -0.05 2.08 7.92
C ILE A 49 1.00 1.14 8.50
N ALA A 50 0.72 -0.15 8.43
CA ALA A 50 1.65 -1.22 8.80
C ALA A 50 2.66 -1.48 7.67
N GLY A 51 2.22 -1.39 6.41
CA GLY A 51 3.06 -1.69 5.24
C GLY A 51 2.24 -1.95 3.98
N VAL A 52 2.85 -2.64 3.03
CA VAL A 52 2.22 -3.10 1.77
C VAL A 52 1.93 -4.60 1.84
N PHE A 53 0.72 -4.99 1.46
CA PHE A 53 0.28 -6.38 1.45
C PHE A 53 0.90 -7.18 0.28
N ASN A 54 1.48 -8.34 0.59
CA ASN A 54 2.12 -9.23 -0.38
C ASN A 54 1.60 -10.68 -0.30
N GLY A 55 0.30 -10.84 0.01
CA GLY A 55 -0.38 -12.12 0.00
C GLY A 55 -0.76 -12.64 1.39
N CYS A 56 -1.50 -13.74 1.39
CA CYS A 56 -1.97 -14.40 2.60
C CYS A 56 -1.97 -15.93 2.49
N PHE A 57 -1.97 -16.56 3.64
CA PHE A 57 -2.07 -18.00 3.79
C PHE A 57 -3.12 -18.33 4.86
N TYR A 58 -3.97 -19.30 4.58
CA TYR A 58 -5.01 -19.77 5.51
C TYR A 58 -5.47 -21.17 5.16
N THR A 59 -6.13 -21.85 6.09
CA THR A 59 -6.86 -23.08 5.78
C THR A 59 -8.24 -22.73 5.23
N ASP A 60 -8.49 -23.04 3.96
CA ASP A 60 -9.76 -22.69 3.32
C ASP A 60 -10.92 -23.46 3.98
N PRO A 61 -11.95 -22.77 4.52
CA PRO A 61 -13.01 -23.42 5.28
C PRO A 61 -13.94 -24.27 4.40
N THR A 62 -13.95 -24.08 3.08
CA THR A 62 -14.75 -24.85 2.13
C THR A 62 -14.00 -26.09 1.69
N THR A 63 -12.74 -25.94 1.25
CA THR A 63 -11.95 -27.06 0.69
C THR A 63 -11.18 -27.85 1.75
N LYS A 64 -11.04 -27.29 2.96
CA LYS A 64 -10.24 -27.83 4.08
C LYS A 64 -8.76 -27.99 3.76
N LYS A 65 -8.24 -27.23 2.78
CA LYS A 65 -6.85 -27.29 2.34
C LYS A 65 -6.08 -26.02 2.71
N PRO A 66 -4.79 -26.14 3.05
CA PRO A 66 -3.90 -24.99 3.10
C PRO A 66 -3.91 -24.24 1.78
N THR A 67 -4.17 -22.96 1.83
CA THR A 67 -4.38 -22.10 0.67
C THR A 67 -3.47 -20.90 0.77
N PHE A 68 -2.63 -20.71 -0.24
CA PHE A 68 -1.88 -19.49 -0.46
C PHE A 68 -2.58 -18.67 -1.55
N LYS A 69 -2.81 -17.39 -1.29
CA LYS A 69 -3.33 -16.44 -2.28
C LYS A 69 -2.54 -15.15 -2.22
N ASN A 70 -2.31 -14.55 -3.38
CA ASN A 70 -1.71 -13.23 -3.48
C ASN A 70 -2.70 -12.09 -3.10
N TYR A 71 -4.00 -12.38 -2.98
CA TYR A 71 -4.99 -11.47 -2.42
C TYR A 71 -5.88 -12.17 -1.38
N TYR A 72 -6.40 -11.38 -0.44
CA TYR A 72 -7.46 -11.80 0.47
C TYR A 72 -8.82 -11.48 -0.15
N PRO A 73 -9.72 -12.46 -0.35
CA PRO A 73 -11.00 -12.23 -1.04
C PRO A 73 -12.07 -11.53 -0.19
N GLY A 74 -11.86 -11.39 1.13
CA GLY A 74 -12.92 -10.95 2.05
C GLY A 74 -13.79 -12.11 2.54
N GLY A 75 -14.27 -12.02 3.78
CA GLY A 75 -15.27 -12.93 4.35
C GLY A 75 -14.80 -14.37 4.60
N VAL A 76 -13.49 -14.64 4.62
CA VAL A 76 -12.99 -16.00 4.87
C VAL A 76 -13.14 -16.33 6.36
N ALA A 77 -13.99 -17.31 6.67
CA ALA A 77 -14.20 -17.78 8.04
C ALA A 77 -13.10 -18.76 8.48
N ALA A 78 -11.89 -18.25 8.68
CA ALA A 78 -10.74 -18.99 9.16
C ALA A 78 -10.00 -18.19 10.25
N SER A 79 -9.58 -18.86 11.33
CA SER A 79 -8.86 -18.22 12.45
C SER A 79 -7.35 -18.21 12.28
N ASP A 80 -6.83 -18.96 11.31
CA ASP A 80 -5.40 -19.13 11.01
C ASP A 80 -4.92 -18.24 9.85
N ILE A 81 -5.67 -17.18 9.51
CA ILE A 81 -5.32 -16.29 8.40
C ILE A 81 -4.08 -15.46 8.74
N ILE A 82 -3.01 -15.68 7.99
CA ILE A 82 -1.75 -14.94 8.07
C ILE A 82 -1.55 -14.13 6.79
N ALA A 83 -1.35 -12.83 6.93
CA ALA A 83 -0.91 -11.92 5.88
C ALA A 83 0.62 -11.77 5.91
N TYR A 84 1.21 -11.64 4.73
CA TYR A 84 2.61 -11.25 4.55
C TYR A 84 2.67 -9.79 4.14
N ILE A 85 3.41 -8.98 4.88
CA ILE A 85 3.47 -7.53 4.70
C ILE A 85 4.93 -7.09 4.62
N VAL A 86 5.21 -6.20 3.68
CA VAL A 86 6.45 -5.43 3.63
C VAL A 86 6.28 -4.20 4.53
N ASP A 87 6.83 -4.27 5.75
CA ASP A 87 6.59 -3.31 6.84
C ASP A 87 7.85 -2.56 7.29
N ALA A 88 8.94 -2.66 6.54
CA ALA A 88 10.14 -1.88 6.81
C ALA A 88 9.87 -0.39 6.46
N PRO A 89 9.93 0.55 7.43
CA PRO A 89 9.49 1.94 7.23
C PRO A 89 10.28 2.76 6.21
N GLU A 90 11.46 2.27 5.87
CA GLU A 90 12.46 2.84 4.96
C GLU A 90 12.41 2.23 3.56
N THR A 91 11.51 1.27 3.34
CA THR A 91 11.31 0.66 2.03
C THR A 91 10.73 1.69 1.06
N VAL A 92 11.33 1.75 -0.12
CA VAL A 92 10.82 2.53 -1.25
C VAL A 92 9.88 1.64 -2.07
N PHE A 93 8.70 2.17 -2.34
CA PHE A 93 7.69 1.53 -3.18
C PHE A 93 7.48 2.36 -4.44
N GLU A 94 7.05 1.72 -5.52
CA GLU A 94 6.64 2.40 -6.73
C GLU A 94 5.12 2.37 -6.84
N ILE A 95 4.52 3.52 -7.12
CA ILE A 95 3.08 3.67 -7.31
C ILE A 95 2.79 4.55 -8.52
N GLN A 96 1.73 4.22 -9.25
CA GLN A 96 1.25 5.03 -10.35
C GLN A 96 0.44 6.22 -9.83
N ALA A 97 0.67 7.43 -10.35
CA ALA A 97 -0.12 8.61 -10.05
C ALA A 97 -1.44 8.64 -10.84
N ASN A 98 -2.51 9.13 -10.25
CA ASN A 98 -3.82 9.24 -10.91
C ASN A 98 -3.92 10.43 -11.89
N ALA A 99 -2.86 11.24 -11.99
CA ALA A 99 -2.73 12.40 -12.87
C ALA A 99 -1.24 12.61 -13.19
N ALA A 100 -0.93 13.66 -13.96
CA ALA A 100 0.44 14.09 -14.19
C ALA A 100 1.08 14.52 -12.86
N PHE A 101 2.28 14.00 -12.56
CA PHE A 101 2.99 14.30 -11.32
C PHE A 101 4.16 15.25 -11.60
N PRO A 102 4.02 16.57 -11.36
CA PRO A 102 5.09 17.53 -11.62
C PRO A 102 6.23 17.38 -10.62
N VAL A 103 7.46 17.67 -11.04
CA VAL A 103 8.66 17.64 -10.17
C VAL A 103 8.52 18.55 -8.95
N ALA A 104 7.71 19.61 -9.05
CA ALA A 104 7.42 20.53 -7.94
C ALA A 104 6.72 19.85 -6.76
N ASP A 105 5.99 18.77 -7.01
CA ASP A 105 5.21 18.03 -6.00
C ASP A 105 6.08 17.00 -5.24
N LEU A 106 7.36 16.84 -5.61
CA LEU A 106 8.29 15.98 -4.89
C LEU A 106 8.47 16.41 -3.45
N PHE A 107 8.65 15.42 -2.58
CA PHE A 107 8.74 15.55 -1.13
C PHE A 107 7.46 16.04 -0.44
N GLY A 108 6.38 16.26 -1.19
CA GLY A 108 5.02 16.39 -0.65
C GLY A 108 4.51 15.09 -0.04
N ASN A 109 3.51 15.21 0.83
CA ASN A 109 2.76 14.05 1.30
C ASN A 109 1.43 13.95 0.55
N PHE A 110 1.02 12.72 0.23
CA PHE A 110 -0.14 12.42 -0.62
C PHE A 110 -0.99 11.33 0.01
N ASN A 111 -2.27 11.33 -0.34
CA ASN A 111 -3.19 10.25 -0.11
C ASN A 111 -3.21 9.27 -1.30
N ILE A 112 -3.89 8.14 -1.10
CA ILE A 112 -4.23 7.22 -2.19
C ILE A 112 -5.56 7.56 -2.84
N ALA A 113 -5.70 7.18 -4.10
CA ALA A 113 -6.94 7.13 -4.85
C ALA A 113 -7.35 5.66 -5.03
N ASP A 114 -8.55 5.32 -4.54
CA ASP A 114 -9.18 4.02 -4.81
C ASP A 114 -9.80 4.04 -6.20
N GLN A 115 -9.43 3.07 -7.04
CA GLN A 115 -10.07 2.85 -8.33
C GLN A 115 -11.32 1.98 -8.21
N SER A 116 -12.16 1.98 -9.26
CA SER A 116 -13.32 1.09 -9.37
C SER A 116 -13.20 0.21 -10.61
N PRO A 117 -12.92 -1.10 -10.47
CA PRO A 117 -12.74 -1.85 -9.21
C PRO A 117 -11.41 -1.54 -8.52
N VAL A 118 -11.34 -1.75 -7.20
CA VAL A 118 -10.14 -1.47 -6.37
C VAL A 118 -8.95 -2.38 -6.65
N GLY A 119 -9.19 -3.54 -7.27
CA GLY A 119 -8.20 -4.55 -7.59
C GLY A 119 -8.77 -5.55 -8.59
N SER A 120 -7.95 -6.46 -9.09
CA SER A 120 -8.40 -7.57 -9.92
C SER A 120 -8.40 -8.88 -9.12
N THR A 121 -9.52 -9.60 -9.14
CA THR A 121 -9.61 -10.95 -8.56
C THR A 121 -8.89 -12.01 -9.40
N ASP A 122 -8.63 -11.71 -10.67
CA ASP A 122 -7.96 -12.62 -11.60
C ASP A 122 -6.45 -12.58 -11.40
N SER A 123 -5.86 -11.39 -11.38
CA SER A 123 -4.42 -11.22 -11.13
C SER A 123 -4.09 -11.13 -9.65
N GLY A 124 -5.04 -10.78 -8.77
CA GLY A 124 -4.83 -10.52 -7.35
C GLY A 124 -4.09 -9.21 -7.05
N VAL A 125 -3.95 -8.32 -8.03
CA VAL A 125 -3.17 -7.07 -7.94
C VAL A 125 -4.08 -5.87 -7.69
N SER A 126 -3.60 -4.95 -6.85
CA SER A 126 -4.26 -3.68 -6.53
C SER A 126 -4.28 -2.74 -7.74
N ARG A 127 -5.30 -1.89 -7.81
CA ARG A 127 -5.41 -0.78 -8.77
C ARG A 127 -5.32 0.58 -8.06
N VAL A 128 -4.81 0.60 -6.83
CA VAL A 128 -4.64 1.83 -6.07
C VAL A 128 -3.58 2.72 -6.73
N GLU A 129 -3.88 4.00 -6.78
CA GLU A 129 -3.00 5.01 -7.35
C GLU A 129 -2.69 6.09 -6.31
N LEU A 130 -1.65 6.88 -6.53
CA LEU A 130 -1.36 8.08 -5.76
C LEU A 130 -2.31 9.21 -6.21
N SER A 131 -2.94 9.90 -5.26
CA SER A 131 -3.83 11.02 -5.54
C SER A 131 -3.04 12.32 -5.63
N VAL A 132 -2.72 12.80 -6.83
CA VAL A 132 -1.89 14.01 -7.03
C VAL A 132 -2.54 15.24 -6.39
N THR A 133 -3.86 15.38 -6.55
CA THR A 133 -4.63 16.50 -6.00
C THR A 133 -4.70 16.54 -4.47
N SER A 134 -4.25 15.49 -3.79
CA SER A 134 -4.19 15.42 -2.32
C SER A 134 -2.86 15.89 -1.73
N GLY A 135 -1.92 16.35 -2.57
CA GLY A 135 -0.62 16.85 -2.15
C GLY A 135 -0.72 17.94 -1.07
N ALA A 136 -0.07 17.70 0.06
CA ALA A 136 0.01 18.65 1.16
C ALA A 136 1.23 18.39 2.05
N THR A 137 1.46 19.29 3.02
CA THR A 137 2.50 19.15 4.03
C THR A 137 2.06 18.31 5.25
N THR A 138 0.79 17.90 5.28
CA THR A 138 0.14 17.23 6.42
C THR A 138 0.82 15.91 6.78
N ILE A 139 1.21 15.74 8.05
CA ILE A 139 1.94 14.56 8.55
C ILE A 139 1.09 13.28 8.49
N THR A 140 -0.23 13.39 8.58
CA THR A 140 -1.13 12.23 8.64
C THR A 140 -1.35 11.58 7.27
N LEU A 141 -0.91 12.22 6.18
CA LEU A 141 -1.03 11.66 4.84
C LEU A 141 -0.09 10.46 4.67
N PRO A 142 -0.55 9.41 3.97
CA PRO A 142 0.10 8.11 3.99
C PRO A 142 1.37 7.99 3.19
N LEU A 143 1.48 8.67 2.05
CA LEU A 143 2.59 8.53 1.13
C LEU A 143 3.43 9.79 1.12
N LYS A 144 4.74 9.66 1.03
CA LYS A 144 5.66 10.76 0.73
C LYS A 144 6.39 10.45 -0.57
N ALA A 145 6.24 11.34 -1.55
CA ALA A 145 6.94 11.22 -2.82
C ALA A 145 8.42 11.54 -2.63
N ILE A 146 9.31 10.65 -3.06
CA ILE A 146 10.76 10.84 -2.91
C ILE A 146 11.46 11.09 -4.24
N ASP A 147 10.95 10.51 -5.32
CA ASP A 147 11.51 10.64 -6.67
C ASP A 147 10.48 10.19 -7.72
N ILE A 148 10.75 10.48 -8.98
CA ILE A 148 9.97 10.00 -10.13
C ILE A 148 10.72 8.85 -10.78
N SER A 149 10.00 7.87 -11.33
CA SER A 149 10.61 6.72 -12.00
C SER A 149 11.55 7.17 -13.12
N GLN A 150 12.74 6.57 -13.18
CA GLN A 150 13.74 6.87 -14.22
C GLN A 150 13.59 6.01 -15.47
N ASP A 151 12.56 5.15 -15.52
CA ASP A 151 12.24 4.37 -16.71
C ASP A 151 11.75 5.32 -17.83
N PRO A 152 12.40 5.38 -19.01
CA PRO A 152 11.98 6.26 -20.10
C PRO A 152 10.53 6.09 -20.54
N GLU A 153 9.92 4.92 -20.34
CA GLU A 153 8.51 4.68 -20.67
C GLU A 153 7.54 5.25 -19.62
N ASN A 154 8.04 5.58 -18.42
CA ASN A 154 7.22 5.95 -17.27
C ASN A 154 7.73 7.17 -16.47
N SER A 155 8.72 7.86 -17.02
CA SER A 155 9.31 9.10 -16.49
C SER A 155 8.62 10.37 -16.99
N ASP A 156 7.56 10.25 -17.79
CA ASP A 156 6.85 11.41 -18.31
C ASP A 156 5.98 12.05 -17.21
N VAL A 157 6.41 13.24 -16.80
CA VAL A 157 5.77 14.06 -15.75
C VAL A 157 4.61 14.91 -16.28
N ALA A 158 4.38 14.90 -17.59
CA ALA A 158 3.34 15.69 -18.25
C ALA A 158 2.11 14.84 -18.64
N SER A 159 2.21 13.51 -18.62
CA SER A 159 1.11 12.59 -18.88
C SER A 159 0.53 12.02 -17.58
N THR A 160 -0.74 11.60 -17.64
CA THR A 160 -1.35 10.84 -16.56
C THR A 160 -0.60 9.53 -16.34
N ASN A 161 -0.65 8.99 -15.13
CA ASN A 161 -0.05 7.69 -14.81
C ASN A 161 1.48 7.69 -14.71
N THR A 162 2.08 8.85 -14.40
CA THR A 162 3.50 8.93 -14.01
C THR A 162 3.78 8.00 -12.83
N ASN A 163 4.84 7.20 -12.91
CA ASN A 163 5.26 6.38 -11.77
C ASN A 163 6.13 7.16 -10.80
N VAL A 164 5.75 7.08 -9.53
CA VAL A 164 6.38 7.82 -8.43
C VAL A 164 6.95 6.84 -7.43
N LEU A 165 8.19 7.09 -7.01
CA LEU A 165 8.79 6.39 -5.88
C LEU A 165 8.33 7.06 -4.60
N VAL A 166 7.79 6.26 -3.68
CA VAL A 166 7.19 6.71 -2.43
C VAL A 166 7.72 5.92 -1.24
N ILE A 167 7.71 6.58 -0.08
CA ILE A 167 7.82 5.93 1.22
C ILE A 167 6.52 6.12 2.00
N ILE A 168 6.24 5.23 2.93
CA ILE A 168 5.09 5.37 3.84
C ILE A 168 5.44 6.43 4.90
N ASN A 169 4.71 7.53 4.91
CA ASN A 169 4.93 8.62 5.85
C ASN A 169 4.26 8.36 7.20
N ASN A 170 2.98 7.99 7.23
CA ASN A 170 2.23 7.73 8.48
C ASN A 170 2.39 6.28 9.00
N HIS A 171 3.62 5.78 8.99
CA HIS A 171 3.91 4.39 9.36
C HIS A 171 3.65 4.11 10.85
N ALA A 172 3.19 2.90 11.18
CA ALA A 172 2.95 2.48 12.56
C ALA A 172 4.20 2.41 13.47
N TYR A 173 5.40 2.30 12.88
CA TYR A 173 6.66 2.12 13.62
C TYR A 173 7.64 3.28 13.43
N ARG A 174 7.24 4.34 12.73
CA ARG A 174 8.06 5.52 12.48
C ARG A 174 7.18 6.77 12.54
N ALA A 175 7.67 7.82 13.18
CA ALA A 175 6.99 9.10 13.19
C ALA A 175 6.92 9.68 11.76
N GLY A 176 5.73 10.15 11.38
CA GLY A 176 5.56 10.85 10.12
C GLY A 176 6.28 12.20 10.11
N THR A 177 6.54 12.69 8.91
CA THR A 177 7.23 13.98 8.69
C THR A 177 6.34 14.93 7.91
N ASN A 178 6.58 16.23 8.07
CA ASN A 178 5.99 17.21 7.17
C ASN A 178 6.46 16.93 5.73
N GLY A 179 5.55 17.14 4.78
CA GLY A 179 5.88 17.25 3.38
C GLY A 179 6.42 18.63 3.04
N PHE A 180 6.91 18.79 1.82
CA PHE A 180 7.14 20.09 1.21
C PHE A 180 5.87 20.53 0.44
N ALA A 181 5.65 21.83 0.37
CA ALA A 181 4.55 22.46 -0.37
C ALA A 181 5.06 22.99 -1.71
#